data_AF-A0A660ZYP8-F1
#
_entry.id   AF-A0A660ZYP8-F1
#
_cell.length_a   1.000
_cell.length_b   1.000
_cell.length_c   1.000
_cell.angle_alpha   90.00
_cell.angle_beta   90.00
_cell.angle_gamma   90.00
#
_symmetry.space_group_name_H-M   'P 1'
#
loop_
_entity.id
_entity.type
_entity.pdbx_description
1 polymer ?
#
loop_
_entity_poly.entity_id
_entity_poly.type
_entity_poly.pdbx_seq_one_letter_code
_entity_poly.pdbx_strand_id
1 'polypeptide(L)'
;FADVAGCDEAKAELEEVIDFLKSPRKFQRLGGRIPTGALMIGAPGTGKTLLAKAVAGEASVPFFAMSGSDFVEMFVGVGASRVRDLFEQGKKHAPCLIFIDEIDAVGRHRGAGMGGGHDEREQTLNQLLVEMDGFETNEGVIILAATNRPDVLDPALLRPGRFDRQITVDLPDLLGREGILKVHMRKINSAPDVHIKKIAKGTPGMSGADLANLVNEGALLAARRNHDQVTMLDLEDAKEKVMLGPERRARVMPAIERERTACHECGHAIVAASIEGYDPVHKVTIIPRGQALGLTFTLPKEDRYQITRLDAENAIAVALGGRAAEALTYPQVGAGASDDIRKASAYARRMVTAWGMSERLGPIYFSDDDAPVFMGRDLQTLPKYSQKTAIAIDEEVHSIISEAYERARTILEENSESLVTMSQALLERESLDGDDVRLILSGGELGPIGSAPEPQRASVSLDEDDAEAEESREDDAAGTVGGDDPSPQPN
;
A
#
# COMPACT_ATOMS: atom_id res chain seq x y z
N PHE A 1 -1.80 -4.15 21.75
CA PHE A 1 -1.47 -4.28 20.30
C PHE A 1 -2.39 -5.15 19.44
N ALA A 2 -3.37 -5.89 19.98
CA ALA A 2 -4.16 -6.88 19.21
C ALA A 2 -4.99 -6.32 18.03
N ASP A 3 -5.31 -5.03 18.04
CA ASP A 3 -6.08 -4.34 16.99
C ASP A 3 -5.21 -3.64 15.94
N VAL A 4 -3.88 -3.84 15.99
CA VAL A 4 -2.93 -3.24 15.04
C VAL A 4 -2.18 -4.35 14.31
N ALA A 5 -2.15 -4.30 12.98
CA ALA A 5 -1.49 -5.29 12.12
C ALA A 5 -0.70 -4.61 11.00
N GLY A 6 0.29 -5.30 10.44
CA GLY A 6 1.05 -4.86 9.26
C GLY A 6 2.12 -3.78 9.50
N CYS A 7 2.62 -3.68 10.74
CA CYS A 7 3.68 -2.73 11.12
C CYS A 7 4.53 -3.32 12.24
N ASP A 8 5.04 -4.53 12.04
CA ASP A 8 5.64 -5.32 13.11
C ASP A 8 7.01 -4.77 13.53
N GLU A 9 7.77 -4.17 12.61
CA GLU A 9 9.01 -3.43 12.91
C GLU A 9 8.73 -2.23 13.80
N ALA A 10 7.75 -1.40 13.43
CA ALA A 10 7.34 -0.24 14.23
C ALA A 10 6.84 -0.65 15.61
N LYS A 11 6.12 -1.78 15.73
CA LYS A 11 5.69 -2.31 17.03
C LYS A 11 6.88 -2.75 17.88
N ALA A 12 7.88 -3.41 17.29
CA ALA A 12 9.08 -3.85 18.01
C ALA A 12 9.84 -2.65 18.60
N GLU A 13 10.01 -1.57 17.82
CA GLU A 13 10.62 -0.33 18.33
C GLU A 13 9.78 0.33 19.44
N LEU A 14 8.45 0.31 19.28
CA LEU A 14 7.53 0.84 20.29
C LEU A 14 7.38 -0.05 21.53
N GLU A 15 7.76 -1.33 21.45
CA GLU A 15 7.77 -2.24 22.60
C GLU A 15 8.80 -1.81 23.63
N GLU A 16 9.95 -1.27 23.20
CA GLU A 16 10.90 -0.62 24.12
C GLU A 16 10.22 0.52 24.88
N VAL A 17 9.48 1.39 24.17
CA VAL A 17 8.73 2.52 24.77
C VAL A 17 7.71 2.03 25.80
N ILE A 18 7.01 0.94 25.53
CA ILE A 18 6.06 0.32 26.47
C ILE A 18 6.76 -0.22 27.71
N ASP A 19 7.88 -0.92 27.52
CA ASP A 19 8.69 -1.46 28.62
C ASP A 19 9.23 -0.35 29.53
N PHE A 20 9.61 0.79 28.95
CA PHE A 20 10.00 1.98 29.70
C PHE A 20 8.85 2.52 30.54
N LEU A 21 7.64 2.68 29.96
CA LEU A 21 6.47 3.17 30.67
C LEU A 21 6.03 2.23 31.80
N LYS A 22 6.12 0.90 31.57
CA LYS A 22 5.76 -0.12 32.58
C LYS A 22 6.79 -0.24 33.70
N SER A 23 8.09 -0.15 33.39
CA SER A 23 9.17 -0.42 34.34
C SER A 23 10.34 0.58 34.27
N PRO A 24 10.13 1.89 34.58
CA PRO A 24 11.18 2.91 34.46
C PRO A 24 12.43 2.61 35.29
N ARG A 25 12.24 2.02 36.48
CA ARG A 25 13.32 1.70 37.44
C ARG A 25 14.32 0.68 36.89
N LYS A 26 13.90 -0.22 35.99
CA LYS A 26 14.77 -1.25 35.39
C LYS A 26 15.90 -0.60 34.59
N PHE A 27 15.58 0.45 33.85
CA PHE A 27 16.50 1.15 32.97
C PHE A 27 17.37 2.19 33.72
N GLN A 28 16.79 2.89 34.69
CA GLN A 28 17.54 3.83 35.55
C GLN A 28 18.66 3.12 36.34
N ARG A 29 18.44 1.90 36.81
CA ARG A 29 19.45 1.10 37.53
C ARG A 29 20.70 0.79 36.69
N LEU A 30 20.56 0.72 35.38
CA LEU A 30 21.64 0.41 34.44
C LEU A 30 22.26 1.68 33.84
N GLY A 31 21.82 2.87 34.25
CA GLY A 31 22.27 4.15 33.70
C GLY A 31 21.75 4.43 32.28
N GLY A 32 20.74 3.69 31.81
CA GLY A 32 20.09 3.95 30.52
C GLY A 32 19.34 5.27 30.56
N ARG A 33 19.55 6.12 29.55
CA ARG A 33 18.76 7.35 29.36
C ARG A 33 17.45 7.00 28.67
N ILE A 34 16.37 7.51 29.22
CA ILE A 34 15.03 7.35 28.65
C ILE A 34 14.92 8.29 27.44
N PRO A 35 14.46 7.81 26.27
CA PRO A 35 14.22 8.69 25.13
C PRO A 35 13.14 9.71 25.50
N THR A 36 13.43 11.00 25.35
CA THR A 36 12.49 12.07 25.68
C THR A 36 11.30 12.09 24.71
N GLY A 37 11.53 11.67 23.46
CA GLY A 37 10.46 11.50 22.51
C GLY A 37 10.83 10.74 21.24
N ALA A 38 9.82 10.19 20.58
CA ALA A 38 9.96 9.50 19.30
C ALA A 38 9.06 10.13 18.23
N LEU A 39 9.59 10.24 17.01
CA LEU A 39 8.86 10.72 15.85
C LEU A 39 8.49 9.53 14.96
N MET A 40 7.18 9.31 14.77
CA MET A 40 6.65 8.36 13.80
C MET A 40 6.53 9.00 12.43
N ILE A 41 7.20 8.41 11.45
CA ILE A 41 7.28 8.91 10.07
C ILE A 41 6.60 7.91 9.17
N GLY A 42 5.69 8.35 8.30
CA GLY A 42 5.10 7.46 7.31
C GLY A 42 3.99 8.09 6.50
N ALA A 43 3.53 7.42 5.46
CA ALA A 43 2.42 7.89 4.63
C ALA A 43 1.13 8.13 5.46
N PRO A 44 0.20 9.00 5.00
CA PRO A 44 -1.10 9.13 5.64
C PRO A 44 -1.84 7.78 5.64
N GLY A 45 -2.61 7.52 6.69
CA GLY A 45 -3.41 6.29 6.77
C GLY A 45 -2.65 5.01 7.18
N THR A 46 -1.35 5.06 7.48
CA THR A 46 -0.58 3.90 7.98
C THR A 46 -0.84 3.53 9.45
N GLY A 47 -1.71 4.27 10.14
CA GLY A 47 -2.11 3.95 11.51
C GLY A 47 -1.21 4.52 12.60
N LYS A 48 -0.42 5.57 12.35
CA LYS A 48 0.42 6.26 13.35
C LYS A 48 -0.35 6.65 14.63
N THR A 49 -1.49 7.32 14.47
CA THR A 49 -2.37 7.70 15.59
C THR A 49 -2.93 6.48 16.34
N LEU A 50 -3.22 5.40 15.62
CA LEU A 50 -3.71 4.14 16.21
C LEU A 50 -2.59 3.43 17.00
N LEU A 51 -1.36 3.43 16.47
CA LEU A 51 -0.17 2.91 17.14
C LEU A 51 0.11 3.65 18.45
N ALA A 52 0.09 4.99 18.45
CA ALA A 52 0.27 5.76 19.68
C ALA A 52 -0.78 5.43 20.76
N LYS A 53 -2.05 5.28 20.35
CA LYS A 53 -3.13 4.84 21.26
C LYS A 53 -2.89 3.43 21.77
N ALA A 54 -2.43 2.52 20.92
CA ALA A 54 -2.13 1.14 21.29
C ALA A 54 -0.98 1.06 22.29
N VAL A 55 0.06 1.89 22.13
CA VAL A 55 1.18 2.01 23.09
C VAL A 55 0.69 2.44 24.46
N ALA A 56 -0.13 3.48 24.54
CA ALA A 56 -0.69 3.93 25.82
C ALA A 56 -1.59 2.87 26.48
N GLY A 57 -2.42 2.20 25.68
CA GLY A 57 -3.28 1.11 26.16
C GLY A 57 -2.48 -0.08 26.69
N GLU A 58 -1.44 -0.49 25.96
CA GLU A 58 -0.57 -1.60 26.36
C GLU A 58 0.24 -1.27 27.62
N ALA A 59 0.72 -0.02 27.73
CA ALA A 59 1.41 0.48 28.92
C ALA A 59 0.47 0.82 30.09
N SER A 60 -0.85 0.88 29.86
CA SER A 60 -1.87 1.29 30.85
C SER A 60 -1.60 2.66 31.48
N VAL A 61 -1.17 3.63 30.65
CA VAL A 61 -0.88 5.02 31.08
C VAL A 61 -1.87 6.01 30.48
N PRO A 62 -2.09 7.19 31.10
CA PRO A 62 -2.88 8.26 30.50
C PRO A 62 -2.34 8.69 29.12
N PHE A 63 -3.26 8.95 28.19
CA PHE A 63 -2.98 9.34 26.81
C PHE A 63 -3.52 10.74 26.54
N PHE A 64 -2.62 11.70 26.31
CA PHE A 64 -2.97 13.06 25.90
C PHE A 64 -2.67 13.20 24.41
N ALA A 65 -3.68 13.49 23.59
CA ALA A 65 -3.51 13.71 22.16
C ALA A 65 -3.90 15.12 21.77
N MET A 66 -3.08 15.76 20.94
CA MET A 66 -3.36 17.06 20.32
C MET A 66 -2.91 17.05 18.86
N SER A 67 -3.61 17.77 18.00
CA SER A 67 -3.17 17.94 16.61
C SER A 67 -2.17 19.09 16.52
N GLY A 68 -1.15 18.96 15.68
CA GLY A 68 -0.20 20.01 15.35
C GLY A 68 -0.89 21.28 14.84
N SER A 69 -2.01 21.10 14.13
CA SER A 69 -2.85 22.20 13.66
C SER A 69 -3.59 22.96 14.77
N ASP A 70 -3.85 22.34 15.93
CA ASP A 70 -4.51 23.00 17.07
C ASP A 70 -3.63 24.05 17.75
N PHE A 71 -2.32 24.01 17.47
CA PHE A 71 -1.34 24.96 17.96
C PHE A 71 -1.18 26.20 17.06
N VAL A 72 -1.75 26.18 15.85
CA VAL A 72 -1.64 27.28 14.88
C VAL A 72 -2.92 28.11 14.92
N GLU A 73 -2.85 29.28 15.55
CA GLU A 73 -3.98 30.20 15.68
C GLU A 73 -3.68 31.60 15.13
N MET A 74 -4.74 32.39 14.90
CA MET A 74 -4.61 33.79 14.44
C MET A 74 -4.06 34.72 15.53
N PHE A 75 -4.11 34.31 16.80
CA PHE A 75 -3.71 35.13 17.94
C PHE A 75 -2.33 34.73 18.45
N VAL A 76 -1.40 35.70 18.44
CA VAL A 76 -0.03 35.52 18.92
C VAL A 76 -0.02 35.07 20.38
N GLY A 77 0.74 34.01 20.66
CA GLY A 77 0.94 33.48 22.01
C GLY A 77 -0.09 32.47 22.50
N VAL A 78 -1.21 32.26 21.79
CA VAL A 78 -2.20 31.24 22.15
C VAL A 78 -1.63 29.83 21.95
N GLY A 79 -0.97 29.57 20.83
CA GLY A 79 -0.28 28.29 20.56
C GLY A 79 0.75 27.95 21.64
N ALA A 80 1.63 28.90 21.98
CA ALA A 80 2.60 28.74 23.06
C ALA A 80 1.96 28.52 24.46
N SER A 81 0.79 29.07 24.74
CA SER A 81 0.07 28.77 25.99
C SER A 81 -0.46 27.34 26.01
N ARG A 82 -1.07 26.87 24.91
CA ARG A 82 -1.58 25.50 24.77
C ARG A 82 -0.46 24.46 24.93
N VAL A 83 0.72 24.74 24.37
CA VAL A 83 1.91 23.88 24.56
C VAL A 83 2.26 23.79 26.05
N ARG A 84 2.33 24.92 26.77
CA ARG A 84 2.61 24.92 28.22
C ARG A 84 1.56 24.11 29.00
N ASP A 85 0.29 24.34 28.71
CA ASP A 85 -0.81 23.65 29.40
C ASP A 85 -0.79 22.14 29.15
N LEU A 86 -0.49 21.69 27.93
CA LEU A 86 -0.35 20.27 27.57
C LEU A 86 0.77 19.60 28.37
N PHE A 87 1.93 20.25 28.45
CA PHE A 87 3.09 19.71 29.17
C PHE A 87 2.89 19.75 30.69
N GLU A 88 2.24 20.78 31.24
CA GLU A 88 1.89 20.84 32.66
C GLU A 88 0.89 19.73 33.05
N GLN A 89 -0.10 19.45 32.19
CA GLN A 89 -1.02 18.33 32.38
C GLN A 89 -0.30 16.98 32.33
N GLY A 90 0.64 16.80 31.41
CA GLY A 90 1.48 15.61 31.34
C GLY A 90 2.27 15.39 32.63
N LYS A 91 2.94 16.43 33.13
CA LYS A 91 3.69 16.39 34.40
C LYS A 91 2.83 15.98 35.59
N LYS A 92 1.59 16.47 35.67
CA LYS A 92 0.64 16.14 36.75
C LYS A 92 0.17 14.67 36.72
N HIS A 93 0.19 14.03 35.55
CA HIS A 93 -0.33 12.67 35.34
C HIS A 93 0.76 11.65 35.00
N ALA A 94 2.02 11.98 35.28
CA ALA A 94 3.14 11.08 35.10
C ALA A 94 2.98 9.77 35.90
N PRO A 95 3.31 8.59 35.32
CA PRO A 95 3.78 8.37 33.95
C PRO A 95 2.65 8.48 32.92
N CYS A 96 2.87 9.20 31.82
CA CYS A 96 1.88 9.40 30.75
C CYS A 96 2.51 9.47 29.36
N LEU A 97 1.67 9.33 28.33
CA LEU A 97 2.04 9.49 26.93
C LEU A 97 1.41 10.75 26.34
N ILE A 98 2.23 11.67 25.82
CA ILE A 98 1.78 12.84 25.05
C ILE A 98 1.95 12.52 23.57
N PHE A 99 0.89 12.66 22.78
CA PHE A 99 0.88 12.43 21.34
C PHE A 99 0.56 13.72 20.57
N ILE A 100 1.42 14.09 19.63
CA ILE A 100 1.24 15.23 18.73
C ILE A 100 1.12 14.72 17.30
N ASP A 101 -0.08 14.77 16.73
CA ASP A 101 -0.28 14.43 15.31
C ASP A 101 0.10 15.62 14.41
N GLU A 102 0.36 15.39 13.12
CA GLU A 102 0.67 16.45 12.14
C GLU A 102 1.68 17.51 12.64
N ILE A 103 2.78 17.06 13.26
CA ILE A 103 3.75 17.98 13.89
C ILE A 103 4.38 18.96 12.88
N ASP A 104 4.37 18.64 11.59
CA ASP A 104 4.79 19.54 10.50
C ASP A 104 3.95 20.81 10.35
N ALA A 105 2.77 20.91 10.98
CA ALA A 105 2.00 22.14 11.05
C ALA A 105 2.73 23.25 11.84
N VAL A 106 3.39 22.88 12.95
CA VAL A 106 4.16 23.77 13.84
C VAL A 106 5.68 23.64 13.66
N GLY A 107 6.15 22.46 13.27
CA GLY A 107 7.56 22.11 13.21
C GLY A 107 8.25 22.45 11.90
N ARG A 108 7.62 23.26 11.02
CA ARG A 108 8.14 23.51 9.67
C ARG A 108 9.37 24.42 9.69
N HIS A 109 10.40 24.07 8.92
CA HIS A 109 11.58 24.91 8.75
C HIS A 109 11.24 26.25 8.07
N ARG A 110 11.98 27.31 8.44
CA ARG A 110 11.86 28.65 7.84
C ARG A 110 11.89 28.57 6.31
N GLY A 111 10.86 29.10 5.67
CA GLY A 111 10.87 29.52 4.27
C GLY A 111 10.90 31.04 4.20
N ALA A 112 11.49 31.62 3.15
CA ALA A 112 11.57 33.06 2.90
C ALA A 112 10.19 33.67 2.52
N GLY A 113 9.16 33.42 3.33
CA GLY A 113 7.81 33.96 3.17
C GLY A 113 7.69 35.30 3.87
N MET A 114 7.58 36.38 3.11
CA MET A 114 7.38 37.74 3.59
C MET A 114 5.91 37.90 4.08
N GLY A 115 5.60 37.51 5.32
CA GLY A 115 4.24 37.64 5.89
C GLY A 115 4.13 37.24 7.36
N GLY A 116 3.47 38.08 8.17
CA GLY A 116 3.41 38.01 9.65
C GLY A 116 2.70 36.81 10.30
N GLY A 117 2.42 35.73 9.55
CA GLY A 117 2.00 34.44 10.13
C GLY A 117 3.19 33.59 10.62
N HIS A 118 4.42 34.02 10.35
CA HIS A 118 5.64 33.34 10.79
C HIS A 118 5.89 33.44 12.29
N ASP A 119 5.54 34.57 12.92
CA ASP A 119 5.92 34.87 14.30
C ASP A 119 5.21 33.97 15.33
N GLU A 120 3.94 33.63 15.08
CA GLU A 120 3.13 32.78 15.98
C GLU A 120 3.57 31.32 15.94
N ARG A 121 3.83 30.79 14.74
CA ARG A 121 4.34 29.43 14.57
C ARG A 121 5.73 29.27 15.16
N GLU A 122 6.61 30.25 14.94
CA GLU A 122 7.97 30.24 15.49
C GLU A 122 7.96 30.33 17.02
N GLN A 123 7.10 31.18 17.59
CA GLN A 123 6.94 31.25 19.04
C GLN A 123 6.46 29.92 19.63
N THR A 124 5.49 29.28 18.97
CA THR A 124 4.92 28.01 19.43
C THR A 124 5.91 26.85 19.29
N LEU A 125 6.67 26.81 18.20
CA LEU A 125 7.77 25.86 18.01
C LEU A 125 8.85 26.04 19.08
N ASN A 126 9.31 27.27 19.32
CA ASN A 126 10.31 27.54 20.35
C ASN A 126 9.81 27.16 21.74
N GLN A 127 8.53 27.40 22.05
CA GLN A 127 7.95 26.94 23.31
C GLN A 127 7.97 25.41 23.42
N LEU A 128 7.62 24.69 22.35
CA LEU A 128 7.68 23.23 22.32
C LEU A 128 9.11 22.74 22.60
N LEU A 129 10.12 23.36 21.97
CA LEU A 129 11.52 23.03 22.20
C LEU A 129 11.96 23.28 23.66
N VAL A 130 11.53 24.40 24.26
CA VAL A 130 11.82 24.74 25.65
C VAL A 130 11.18 23.74 26.62
N GLU A 131 9.94 23.32 26.37
CA GLU A 131 9.27 22.32 27.21
C GLU A 131 9.89 20.92 27.05
N MET A 132 10.32 20.54 25.85
CA MET A 132 11.04 19.29 25.60
C MET A 132 12.40 19.25 26.30
N ASP A 133 13.18 20.33 26.21
CA ASP A 133 14.48 20.44 26.88
C ASP A 133 14.34 20.58 28.41
N GLY A 134 13.17 21.05 28.87
CA GLY A 134 12.84 21.25 30.29
C GLY A 134 12.40 19.97 31.03
N PHE A 135 12.35 18.82 30.36
CA PHE A 135 12.06 17.53 31.00
C PHE A 135 13.32 16.92 31.62
N GLU A 136 13.26 16.64 32.92
CA GLU A 136 14.20 15.71 33.52
C GLU A 136 13.85 14.28 33.07
N THR A 137 14.86 13.51 32.67
CA THR A 137 14.72 12.11 32.17
C THR A 137 13.99 11.18 33.16
N ASN A 138 13.78 11.60 34.40
CA ASN A 138 13.13 10.83 35.47
C ASN A 138 11.63 11.06 35.64
N GLU A 139 11.00 12.02 34.94
CA GLU A 139 9.58 12.33 35.14
C GLU A 139 8.62 11.29 34.53
N GLY A 140 9.10 10.33 33.73
CA GLY A 140 8.26 9.26 33.18
C GLY A 140 7.23 9.72 32.15
N VAL A 141 7.45 10.89 31.55
CA VAL A 141 6.65 11.45 30.45
C VAL A 141 7.37 11.13 29.14
N ILE A 142 6.65 10.53 28.18
CA ILE A 142 7.16 10.25 26.84
C ILE A 142 6.33 11.03 25.81
N ILE A 143 7.02 11.65 24.86
CA ILE A 143 6.40 12.39 23.76
C ILE A 143 6.49 11.57 22.48
N LEU A 144 5.34 11.25 21.88
CA LEU A 144 5.27 10.71 20.53
C LEU A 144 4.75 11.78 19.58
N ALA A 145 5.38 11.93 18.43
CA ALA A 145 4.88 12.78 17.37
C ALA A 145 4.66 11.99 16.09
N ALA A 146 3.76 12.43 15.21
CA ALA A 146 3.56 11.84 13.90
C ALA A 146 3.69 12.90 12.80
N THR A 147 4.32 12.53 11.68
CA THR A 147 4.32 13.35 10.46
C THR A 147 4.25 12.48 9.21
N ASN A 148 3.72 13.07 8.15
CA ASN A 148 3.81 12.53 6.78
C ASN A 148 4.96 13.15 5.98
N ARG A 149 5.61 14.19 6.52
CA ARG A 149 6.58 15.04 5.82
C ARG A 149 7.80 15.34 6.70
N PRO A 150 8.68 14.35 6.91
CA PRO A 150 9.90 14.57 7.71
C PRO A 150 10.85 15.60 7.05
N ASP A 151 10.75 15.77 5.73
CA ASP A 151 11.58 16.66 4.91
C ASP A 151 11.40 18.15 5.23
N VAL A 152 10.21 18.55 5.70
CA VAL A 152 9.91 19.96 5.99
C VAL A 152 10.15 20.34 7.45
N LEU A 153 10.48 19.39 8.31
CA LEU A 153 10.66 19.63 9.74
C LEU A 153 11.95 20.40 10.04
N ASP A 154 11.90 21.23 11.08
CA ASP A 154 13.06 21.92 11.61
C ASP A 154 14.04 20.89 12.21
N PRO A 155 15.30 20.82 11.75
CA PRO A 155 16.31 19.92 12.31
C PRO A 155 16.54 20.09 13.81
N ALA A 156 16.15 21.22 14.40
CA ALA A 156 16.17 21.43 15.85
C ALA A 156 15.29 20.39 16.58
N LEU A 157 14.15 19.97 16.02
CA LEU A 157 13.27 18.96 16.63
C LEU A 157 13.92 17.57 16.69
N LEU A 158 14.81 17.27 15.74
CA LEU A 158 15.46 15.96 15.58
C LEU A 158 16.77 15.83 16.35
N ARG A 159 17.13 16.83 17.19
CA ARG A 159 18.36 16.78 17.97
C ARG A 159 18.24 15.85 19.17
N PRO A 160 19.34 15.21 19.61
CA PRO A 160 19.35 14.38 20.82
C PRO A 160 18.78 15.12 22.03
N GLY A 161 17.89 14.46 22.78
CA GLY A 161 17.14 15.05 23.89
C GLY A 161 15.73 15.53 23.53
N ARG A 162 15.36 15.53 22.25
CA ARG A 162 14.02 15.89 21.75
C ARG A 162 13.36 14.68 21.09
N PHE A 163 13.17 14.67 19.76
CA PHE A 163 12.82 13.47 19.02
C PHE A 163 14.10 12.73 18.61
N ASP A 164 14.68 12.04 19.57
CA ASP A 164 15.94 11.31 19.39
C ASP A 164 15.73 9.93 18.74
N ARG A 165 14.49 9.43 18.72
CA ARG A 165 14.08 8.25 17.97
C ARG A 165 13.20 8.62 16.78
N GLN A 166 13.47 7.99 15.64
CA GLN A 166 12.64 8.09 14.44
C GLN A 166 12.18 6.69 14.09
N ILE A 167 10.87 6.48 14.12
CA ILE A 167 10.23 5.18 13.89
C ILE A 167 9.49 5.29 12.56
N THR A 168 9.93 4.54 11.56
CA THR A 168 9.26 4.51 10.27
C THR A 168 8.05 3.58 10.33
N VAL A 169 6.90 4.07 9.88
CA VAL A 169 5.64 3.33 9.76
C VAL A 169 5.29 3.24 8.29
N ASP A 170 5.83 2.21 7.65
CA ASP A 170 5.68 1.96 6.22
C ASP A 170 4.26 1.53 5.84
N LEU A 171 4.01 1.48 4.52
CA LEU A 171 2.82 0.86 3.98
C LEU A 171 2.86 -0.66 4.24
N PRO A 172 1.71 -1.28 4.51
CA PRO A 172 1.68 -2.71 4.82
C PRO A 172 2.05 -3.57 3.61
N ASP A 173 2.87 -4.59 3.86
CA ASP A 173 3.17 -5.69 2.94
C ASP A 173 1.94 -6.62 2.77
N LEU A 174 2.04 -7.62 1.89
CA LEU A 174 0.93 -8.56 1.66
C LEU A 174 0.38 -9.20 2.94
N LEU A 175 1.26 -9.64 3.86
CA LEU A 175 0.86 -10.26 5.11
C LEU A 175 0.22 -9.24 6.06
N GLY A 176 0.77 -8.03 6.10
CA GLY A 176 0.23 -6.91 6.84
C GLY A 176 -1.16 -6.50 6.35
N ARG A 177 -1.37 -6.42 5.03
CA ARG A 177 -2.68 -6.15 4.43
C ARG A 177 -3.69 -7.24 4.80
N GLU A 178 -3.29 -8.51 4.74
CA GLU A 178 -4.12 -9.63 5.19
C GLU A 178 -4.49 -9.50 6.68
N GLY A 179 -3.53 -9.14 7.53
CA GLY A 179 -3.74 -8.91 8.96
C GLY A 179 -4.70 -7.76 9.24
N ILE A 180 -4.52 -6.62 8.57
CA ILE A 180 -5.38 -5.44 8.69
C ILE A 180 -6.81 -5.79 8.26
N LEU A 181 -6.97 -6.43 7.10
CA LEU A 181 -8.27 -6.89 6.62
C LEU A 181 -8.93 -7.83 7.64
N LYS A 182 -8.20 -8.80 8.21
CA LYS A 182 -8.73 -9.69 9.27
C LYS A 182 -9.26 -8.90 10.47
N VAL A 183 -8.55 -7.87 10.93
CA VAL A 183 -8.98 -7.04 12.07
C VAL A 183 -10.29 -6.32 11.75
N HIS A 184 -10.40 -5.72 10.57
CA HIS A 184 -11.61 -4.99 10.16
C HIS A 184 -12.78 -5.92 9.83
N MET A 185 -12.51 -7.09 9.27
CA MET A 185 -13.52 -8.11 8.93
C MET A 185 -14.22 -8.69 10.16
N ARG A 186 -13.56 -8.75 11.33
CA ARG A 186 -14.19 -9.21 12.59
C ARG A 186 -15.43 -8.41 12.99
N LYS A 187 -15.56 -7.17 12.50
CA LYS A 187 -16.68 -6.26 12.83
C LYS A 187 -17.88 -6.42 11.89
N ILE A 188 -17.76 -7.22 10.82
CA ILE A 188 -18.79 -7.39 9.81
C ILE A 188 -19.18 -8.87 9.67
N ASN A 189 -20.43 -9.11 9.24
CA ASN A 189 -20.92 -10.46 8.96
C ASN A 189 -20.52 -10.86 7.54
N SER A 190 -19.38 -11.53 7.39
CA SER A 190 -18.88 -11.99 6.08
C SER A 190 -19.43 -13.38 5.71
N ALA A 191 -19.71 -13.58 4.43
CA ALA A 191 -20.11 -14.87 3.89
C ALA A 191 -18.91 -15.84 3.75
N PRO A 192 -19.14 -17.17 3.66
CA PRO A 192 -18.06 -18.18 3.60
C PRO A 192 -17.21 -18.14 2.33
N ASP A 193 -17.68 -17.47 1.27
CA ASP A 193 -16.99 -17.29 -0.01
C ASP A 193 -15.87 -16.23 0.04
N VAL A 194 -15.79 -15.46 1.13
CA VAL A 194 -14.83 -14.37 1.27
C VAL A 194 -13.41 -14.90 1.48
N HIS A 195 -12.55 -14.66 0.49
CA HIS A 195 -11.13 -14.99 0.55
C HIS A 195 -10.27 -13.75 0.77
N ILE A 196 -9.97 -13.44 2.04
CA ILE A 196 -9.19 -12.23 2.44
C ILE A 196 -7.85 -12.13 1.69
N LYS A 197 -7.16 -13.26 1.50
CA LYS A 197 -5.87 -13.31 0.78
C LYS A 197 -5.98 -12.84 -0.67
N LYS A 198 -7.10 -13.09 -1.36
CA LYS A 198 -7.33 -12.58 -2.73
C LYS A 198 -7.49 -11.06 -2.73
N ILE A 199 -8.23 -10.51 -1.77
CA ILE A 199 -8.37 -9.05 -1.62
C ILE A 199 -7.02 -8.41 -1.29
N ALA A 200 -6.25 -8.96 -0.34
CA ALA A 200 -4.94 -8.43 0.04
C ALA A 200 -3.94 -8.35 -1.14
N LYS A 201 -3.97 -9.33 -2.04
CA LYS A 201 -3.18 -9.32 -3.29
C LYS A 201 -3.65 -8.25 -4.27
N GLY A 202 -4.94 -7.97 -4.31
CA GLY A 202 -5.57 -6.99 -5.21
C GLY A 202 -5.49 -5.55 -4.73
N THR A 203 -4.90 -5.30 -3.57
CA THR A 203 -4.80 -3.98 -2.93
C THR A 203 -3.33 -3.56 -2.69
N PRO A 204 -2.40 -3.70 -3.65
CA PRO A 204 -1.02 -3.31 -3.44
C PRO A 204 -0.90 -1.81 -3.19
N GLY A 205 -0.04 -1.41 -2.25
CA GLY A 205 0.20 0.00 -1.91
C GLY A 205 -0.93 0.72 -1.17
N MET A 206 -2.04 0.03 -0.85
CA MET A 206 -3.11 0.60 -0.02
C MET A 206 -2.68 0.72 1.43
N SER A 207 -2.98 1.86 2.06
CA SER A 207 -2.73 2.09 3.49
C SER A 207 -3.73 1.33 4.36
N GLY A 208 -3.45 1.21 5.67
CA GLY A 208 -4.38 0.59 6.60
C GLY A 208 -5.74 1.28 6.66
N ALA A 209 -5.77 2.61 6.52
CA ALA A 209 -7.01 3.39 6.42
C ALA A 209 -7.78 3.09 5.13
N ASP A 210 -7.10 2.91 4.00
CA ASP A 210 -7.74 2.57 2.73
C ASP A 210 -8.37 1.17 2.79
N LEU A 211 -7.69 0.20 3.41
CA LEU A 211 -8.22 -1.14 3.64
C LEU A 211 -9.44 -1.12 4.59
N ALA A 212 -9.38 -0.34 5.66
CA ALA A 212 -10.53 -0.15 6.55
C ALA A 212 -11.73 0.44 5.80
N ASN A 213 -11.49 1.42 4.93
CA ASN A 213 -12.52 2.01 4.09
C ASN A 213 -13.09 1.02 3.07
N LEU A 214 -12.26 0.17 2.47
CA LEU A 214 -12.69 -0.90 1.56
C LEU A 214 -13.66 -1.86 2.25
N VAL A 215 -13.33 -2.34 3.46
CA VAL A 215 -14.22 -3.22 4.23
C VAL A 215 -15.56 -2.54 4.54
N ASN A 216 -15.51 -1.28 4.94
CA ASN A 216 -16.71 -0.50 5.23
C ASN A 216 -17.58 -0.29 3.98
N GLU A 217 -16.97 0.02 2.84
CA GLU A 217 -17.67 0.17 1.57
C GLU A 217 -18.31 -1.15 1.10
N GLY A 218 -17.65 -2.28 1.33
CA GLY A 218 -18.22 -3.61 1.06
C GLY A 218 -19.48 -3.87 1.88
N ALA A 219 -19.45 -3.53 3.17
CA ALA A 219 -20.63 -3.64 4.03
C ALA A 219 -21.78 -2.72 3.58
N LEU A 220 -21.47 -1.49 3.15
CA LEU A 220 -22.47 -0.56 2.63
C LEU A 220 -23.08 -1.02 1.29
N LEU A 221 -22.28 -1.65 0.42
CA LEU A 221 -22.76 -2.23 -0.84
C LEU A 221 -23.66 -3.45 -0.60
N ALA A 222 -23.26 -4.36 0.28
CA ALA A 222 -24.07 -5.50 0.69
C ALA A 222 -25.42 -5.05 1.26
N ALA A 223 -25.40 -4.05 2.16
CA ALA A 223 -26.62 -3.47 2.73
C ALA A 223 -27.52 -2.84 1.66
N ARG A 224 -26.94 -2.12 0.68
CA ARG A 224 -27.69 -1.53 -0.44
C ARG A 224 -28.35 -2.59 -1.33
N ARG A 225 -27.72 -3.76 -1.47
CA ARG A 225 -28.24 -4.91 -2.21
C ARG A 225 -29.23 -5.75 -1.40
N ASN A 226 -29.48 -5.40 -0.14
CA ASN A 226 -30.26 -6.17 0.82
C ASN A 226 -29.70 -7.59 1.03
N HIS A 227 -28.37 -7.73 1.05
CA HIS A 227 -27.72 -8.97 1.44
C HIS A 227 -27.66 -9.08 2.98
N ASP A 228 -27.86 -10.28 3.53
CA ASP A 228 -27.72 -10.55 4.97
C ASP A 228 -26.25 -10.70 5.41
N GLN A 229 -25.36 -11.02 4.45
CA GLN A 229 -23.93 -11.21 4.63
C GLN A 229 -23.15 -10.48 3.54
N VAL A 230 -21.95 -9.99 3.88
CA VAL A 230 -21.02 -9.38 2.93
C VAL A 230 -20.35 -10.49 2.13
N THR A 231 -20.61 -10.52 0.82
CA THR A 231 -20.05 -11.52 -0.11
C THR A 231 -18.69 -11.11 -0.66
N MET A 232 -17.98 -12.03 -1.30
CA MET A 232 -16.73 -11.71 -2.00
C MET A 232 -16.95 -10.66 -3.09
N LEU A 233 -18.08 -10.75 -3.81
CA LEU A 233 -18.43 -9.80 -4.87
C LEU A 233 -18.65 -8.38 -4.34
N ASP A 234 -19.27 -8.23 -3.16
CA ASP A 234 -19.44 -6.92 -2.51
C ASP A 234 -18.08 -6.27 -2.16
N LEU A 235 -17.11 -7.08 -1.73
CA LEU A 235 -15.75 -6.63 -1.41
C LEU A 235 -14.92 -6.29 -2.65
N GLU A 236 -15.08 -7.05 -3.74
CA GLU A 236 -14.43 -6.74 -5.01
C GLU A 236 -14.98 -5.44 -5.62
N ASP A 237 -16.30 -5.23 -5.59
CA ASP A 237 -16.91 -3.99 -6.04
C ASP A 237 -16.52 -2.79 -5.16
N ALA A 238 -16.37 -3.01 -3.85
CA ALA A 238 -15.88 -1.99 -2.93
C ALA A 238 -14.42 -1.63 -3.21
N LYS A 239 -13.56 -2.63 -3.45
CA LYS A 239 -12.16 -2.44 -3.88
C LYS A 239 -12.11 -1.56 -5.12
N GLU A 240 -12.88 -1.90 -6.15
CA GLU A 240 -12.95 -1.11 -7.39
C GLU A 240 -13.44 0.31 -7.12
N LYS A 241 -14.46 0.48 -6.28
CA LYS A 241 -14.98 1.81 -5.91
C LYS A 241 -13.94 2.66 -5.17
N VAL A 242 -13.18 2.07 -4.25
CA VAL A 242 -12.14 2.79 -3.50
C VAL A 242 -10.97 3.17 -4.41
N MET A 243 -10.56 2.28 -5.32
CA MET A 243 -9.43 2.54 -6.22
C MET A 243 -9.76 3.50 -7.37
N LEU A 244 -10.95 3.37 -7.97
CA LEU A 244 -11.31 4.05 -9.22
C LEU A 244 -12.41 5.09 -9.06
N GLY A 245 -13.10 5.11 -7.92
CA GLY A 245 -14.30 5.90 -7.70
C GLY A 245 -15.60 5.19 -8.10
N PRO A 246 -16.75 5.86 -7.94
CA PRO A 246 -18.06 5.24 -8.14
C PRO A 246 -18.34 4.90 -9.61
N GLU A 247 -19.15 3.85 -9.82
CA GLU A 247 -19.71 3.50 -11.13
C GLU A 247 -20.55 4.64 -11.70
N ARG A 248 -20.35 4.96 -12.98
CA ARG A 248 -21.11 6.00 -13.68
C ARG A 248 -22.21 5.39 -14.55
N ARG A 249 -23.19 4.73 -13.92
CA ARG A 249 -24.32 4.07 -14.64
C ARG A 249 -25.14 5.03 -15.52
N ALA A 250 -25.17 6.32 -15.19
CA ALA A 250 -25.89 7.33 -15.98
C ALA A 250 -25.15 7.75 -17.27
N ARG A 251 -23.86 7.41 -17.41
CA ARG A 251 -23.09 7.71 -18.62
C ARG A 251 -23.37 6.65 -19.67
N VAL A 252 -24.39 6.89 -20.48
CA VAL A 252 -24.67 6.06 -21.66
C VAL A 252 -23.54 6.27 -22.67
N MET A 253 -22.68 5.28 -22.80
CA MET A 253 -21.62 5.27 -23.80
C MET A 253 -22.23 4.88 -25.16
N PRO A 254 -21.96 5.61 -26.26
CA PRO A 254 -22.35 5.19 -27.60
C PRO A 254 -21.84 3.77 -27.91
N ALA A 255 -22.61 2.97 -28.64
CA ALA A 255 -22.25 1.58 -28.93
C ALA A 255 -20.85 1.43 -29.58
N ILE A 256 -20.49 2.35 -30.48
CA ILE A 256 -19.17 2.38 -31.14
C ILE A 256 -18.04 2.68 -30.15
N GLU A 257 -18.26 3.58 -29.19
CA GLU A 257 -17.26 3.86 -28.15
C GLU A 257 -17.10 2.67 -27.22
N ARG A 258 -18.21 1.99 -26.87
CA ARG A 258 -18.21 0.78 -26.04
C ARG A 258 -17.48 -0.37 -26.72
N GLU A 259 -17.68 -0.56 -28.02
CA GLU A 259 -16.95 -1.54 -28.83
C GLU A 259 -15.44 -1.26 -28.85
N ARG A 260 -15.07 0.01 -29.08
CA ARG A 260 -13.67 0.44 -29.03
C ARG A 260 -13.04 0.21 -27.66
N THR A 261 -13.74 0.54 -26.57
CA THR A 261 -13.26 0.27 -25.21
C THR A 261 -13.12 -1.23 -24.96
N ALA A 262 -14.05 -2.06 -25.41
CA ALA A 262 -13.93 -3.52 -25.28
C ALA A 262 -12.67 -4.04 -25.99
N CYS A 263 -12.45 -3.64 -27.25
CA CYS A 263 -11.25 -3.98 -28.00
C CYS A 263 -9.97 -3.50 -27.30
N HIS A 264 -9.98 -2.28 -26.77
CA HIS A 264 -8.86 -1.69 -26.04
C HIS A 264 -8.50 -2.50 -24.78
N GLU A 265 -9.48 -2.82 -23.94
CA GLU A 265 -9.25 -3.60 -22.71
C GLU A 265 -8.82 -5.03 -23.02
N CYS A 266 -9.40 -5.67 -24.05
CA CYS A 266 -8.94 -6.97 -24.51
C CYS A 266 -7.49 -6.94 -25.00
N GLY A 267 -7.05 -5.82 -25.61
CA GLY A 267 -5.67 -5.59 -25.98
C GLY A 267 -4.71 -5.67 -24.81
N HIS A 268 -5.02 -5.01 -23.70
CA HIS A 268 -4.24 -5.12 -22.46
C HIS A 268 -4.24 -6.55 -21.90
N ALA A 269 -5.42 -7.17 -21.83
CA ALA A 269 -5.59 -8.50 -21.23
C ALA A 269 -4.81 -9.59 -21.98
N ILE A 270 -4.87 -9.60 -23.31
CA ILE A 270 -4.17 -10.57 -24.15
C ILE A 270 -2.67 -10.38 -24.03
N VAL A 271 -2.17 -9.14 -24.14
CA VAL A 271 -0.72 -8.89 -24.02
C VAL A 271 -0.22 -9.29 -22.62
N ALA A 272 -0.96 -8.97 -21.56
CA ALA A 272 -0.58 -9.35 -20.20
C ALA A 272 -0.58 -10.88 -20.00
N ALA A 273 -1.56 -11.60 -20.56
CA ALA A 273 -1.68 -13.05 -20.43
C ALA A 273 -0.65 -13.83 -21.27
N SER A 274 -0.21 -13.27 -22.41
CA SER A 274 0.75 -13.90 -23.31
C SER A 274 2.22 -13.72 -22.89
N ILE A 275 2.51 -12.77 -22.00
CA ILE A 275 3.88 -12.57 -21.49
C ILE A 275 4.15 -13.53 -20.33
N GLU A 276 5.10 -14.43 -20.52
CA GLU A 276 5.54 -15.36 -19.49
C GLU A 276 6.12 -14.62 -18.27
N GLY A 277 5.72 -15.05 -17.06
CA GLY A 277 6.19 -14.45 -15.80
C GLY A 277 5.56 -13.09 -15.45
N TYR A 278 4.69 -12.53 -16.30
CA TYR A 278 3.92 -11.34 -15.98
C TYR A 278 2.79 -11.65 -15.00
N ASP A 279 2.24 -10.60 -14.38
CA ASP A 279 1.17 -10.75 -13.41
C ASP A 279 -0.13 -11.21 -14.11
N PRO A 280 -0.79 -12.27 -13.62
CA PRO A 280 -1.96 -12.83 -14.27
C PRO A 280 -3.12 -11.82 -14.31
N VAL A 281 -3.85 -11.81 -15.42
CA VAL A 281 -5.12 -11.09 -15.54
C VAL A 281 -6.10 -11.65 -14.51
N HIS A 282 -6.72 -10.74 -13.77
CA HIS A 282 -7.70 -11.04 -12.74
C HIS A 282 -9.11 -10.69 -13.18
N LYS A 283 -9.29 -9.53 -13.81
CA LYS A 283 -10.59 -9.08 -14.31
C LYS A 283 -10.43 -8.04 -15.42
N VAL A 284 -11.31 -8.09 -16.40
CA VAL A 284 -11.41 -7.10 -17.50
C VAL A 284 -12.84 -6.55 -17.48
N THR A 285 -13.02 -5.23 -17.54
CA THR A 285 -14.36 -4.61 -17.51
C THR A 285 -14.45 -3.39 -18.43
N ILE A 286 -15.62 -3.19 -19.03
CA ILE A 286 -15.96 -1.99 -19.82
C ILE A 286 -16.95 -1.08 -19.08
N ILE A 287 -17.14 -1.31 -17.78
CA ILE A 287 -18.02 -0.49 -16.95
C ILE A 287 -17.26 0.77 -16.52
N PRO A 288 -17.74 1.98 -16.88
CA PRO A 288 -17.01 3.21 -16.58
C PRO A 288 -17.02 3.52 -15.07
N ARG A 289 -15.82 3.71 -14.51
CA ARG A 289 -15.60 4.07 -13.10
C ARG A 289 -14.70 5.31 -13.01
N GLY A 290 -15.14 6.32 -12.24
CA GLY A 290 -14.40 7.56 -12.10
C GLY A 290 -14.08 8.24 -13.44
N GLN A 291 -12.78 8.31 -13.79
CA GLN A 291 -12.31 8.84 -15.08
C GLN A 291 -12.07 7.74 -16.14
N ALA A 292 -11.99 6.47 -15.74
CA ALA A 292 -11.73 5.34 -16.63
C ALA A 292 -13.02 4.90 -17.37
N LEU A 293 -12.87 4.53 -18.64
CA LEU A 293 -13.95 4.03 -19.50
C LEU A 293 -14.06 2.51 -19.48
N GLY A 294 -12.93 1.82 -19.30
CA GLY A 294 -12.77 0.40 -19.05
C GLY A 294 -11.50 0.19 -18.22
N LEU A 295 -11.26 -1.04 -17.78
CA LEU A 295 -10.00 -1.39 -17.11
C LEU A 295 -9.70 -2.88 -17.17
N THR A 296 -8.42 -3.19 -17.31
CA THR A 296 -7.82 -4.51 -17.11
C THR A 296 -7.03 -4.55 -15.81
N PHE A 297 -7.45 -5.41 -14.87
CA PHE A 297 -6.75 -5.64 -13.62
C PHE A 297 -5.87 -6.88 -13.71
N THR A 298 -4.59 -6.74 -13.34
CA THR A 298 -3.69 -7.86 -13.05
C THR A 298 -3.55 -8.03 -11.54
N LEU A 299 -3.32 -9.27 -11.10
CA LEU A 299 -3.12 -9.60 -9.69
C LEU A 299 -1.68 -10.08 -9.47
N PRO A 300 -0.81 -9.26 -8.85
CA PRO A 300 0.55 -9.69 -8.53
C PRO A 300 0.55 -10.96 -7.68
N LYS A 301 1.44 -11.90 -8.01
CA LYS A 301 1.58 -13.13 -7.21
C LYS A 301 2.20 -12.82 -5.84
N GLU A 302 3.17 -11.90 -5.83
CA GLU A 302 4.01 -11.47 -4.71
C GLU A 302 4.30 -9.97 -4.82
N ASP A 303 4.59 -9.31 -3.69
CA ASP A 303 5.05 -7.92 -3.68
C ASP A 303 6.53 -7.90 -4.15
N ARG A 304 6.81 -7.29 -5.31
CA ARG A 304 8.17 -7.22 -5.87
C ARG A 304 8.90 -5.97 -5.36
N TYR A 305 10.06 -6.17 -4.72
CA TYR A 305 10.93 -5.07 -4.28
C TYR A 305 11.97 -4.65 -5.34
N GLN A 306 12.20 -5.50 -6.34
CA GLN A 306 13.13 -5.24 -7.44
C GLN A 306 12.39 -5.28 -8.76
N ILE A 307 12.73 -4.35 -9.65
CA ILE A 307 12.21 -4.26 -11.01
C ILE A 307 13.37 -4.55 -11.96
N THR A 308 13.27 -5.62 -12.74
CA THR A 308 14.26 -5.90 -13.78
C THR A 308 13.97 -5.10 -15.05
N ARG A 309 14.95 -5.01 -15.96
CA ARG A 309 14.74 -4.41 -17.28
C ARG A 309 13.62 -5.10 -18.05
N LEU A 310 13.54 -6.43 -17.96
CA LEU A 310 12.49 -7.21 -18.63
C LEU A 310 11.10 -6.92 -18.04
N ASP A 311 10.98 -6.81 -16.72
CA ASP A 311 9.71 -6.43 -16.08
C ASP A 311 9.23 -5.05 -16.56
N ALA A 312 10.18 -4.13 -16.72
CA ALA A 312 9.91 -2.79 -17.21
C ALA A 312 9.41 -2.77 -18.66
N GLU A 313 10.10 -3.49 -19.54
CA GLU A 313 9.72 -3.63 -20.95
C GLU A 313 8.36 -4.34 -21.08
N ASN A 314 8.11 -5.37 -20.26
CA ASN A 314 6.82 -6.06 -20.22
C ASN A 314 5.69 -5.12 -19.78
N ALA A 315 5.89 -4.32 -18.74
CA ALA A 315 4.90 -3.36 -18.27
C ALA A 315 4.58 -2.29 -19.33
N ILE A 316 5.59 -1.83 -20.08
CA ILE A 316 5.42 -0.89 -21.21
C ILE A 316 4.63 -1.57 -22.34
N ALA A 317 4.96 -2.81 -22.71
CA ALA A 317 4.25 -3.54 -23.75
C ALA A 317 2.76 -3.73 -23.39
N VAL A 318 2.46 -4.11 -22.14
CA VAL A 318 1.08 -4.24 -21.65
C VAL A 318 0.36 -2.89 -21.69
N ALA A 319 0.99 -1.80 -21.24
CA ALA A 319 0.40 -0.47 -21.31
C ALA A 319 0.11 -0.03 -22.75
N LEU A 320 0.89 -0.47 -23.73
CA LEU A 320 0.68 -0.15 -25.13
C LEU A 320 -0.30 -1.10 -25.85
N GLY A 321 -0.69 -2.20 -25.19
CA GLY A 321 -1.59 -3.23 -25.74
C GLY A 321 -2.93 -2.69 -26.21
N GLY A 322 -3.59 -1.83 -25.43
CA GLY A 322 -4.88 -1.24 -25.83
C GLY A 322 -4.78 -0.36 -27.07
N ARG A 323 -3.72 0.45 -27.19
CA ARG A 323 -3.44 1.24 -28.41
C ARG A 323 -3.18 0.33 -29.61
N ALA A 324 -2.38 -0.72 -29.43
CA ALA A 324 -2.05 -1.64 -30.51
C ALA A 324 -3.30 -2.40 -31.00
N ALA A 325 -4.17 -2.85 -30.09
CA ALA A 325 -5.44 -3.50 -30.43
C ALA A 325 -6.37 -2.57 -31.23
N GLU A 326 -6.49 -1.30 -30.81
CA GLU A 326 -7.25 -0.30 -31.57
C GLU A 326 -6.69 -0.10 -32.99
N ALA A 327 -5.37 -0.02 -33.13
CA ALA A 327 -4.71 0.23 -34.41
C ALA A 327 -4.82 -0.96 -35.39
N LEU A 328 -4.89 -2.18 -34.88
CA LEU A 328 -5.10 -3.39 -35.67
C LEU A 328 -6.56 -3.54 -36.12
N THR A 329 -7.50 -3.15 -35.27
CA THR A 329 -8.94 -3.37 -35.49
C THR A 329 -9.61 -2.22 -36.24
N TYR A 330 -9.21 -0.98 -35.97
CA TYR A 330 -9.87 0.21 -36.47
C TYR A 330 -8.95 1.06 -37.36
N PRO A 331 -9.50 1.71 -38.40
CA PRO A 331 -8.70 2.58 -39.29
C PRO A 331 -8.25 3.89 -38.62
N GLN A 332 -8.85 4.26 -37.48
CA GLN A 332 -8.56 5.49 -36.75
C GLN A 332 -8.47 5.22 -35.25
N VAL A 333 -7.32 5.53 -34.67
CA VAL A 333 -7.04 5.43 -33.23
C VAL A 333 -7.68 6.58 -32.45
N GLY A 334 -8.20 6.29 -31.24
CA GLY A 334 -8.86 7.29 -30.38
C GLY A 334 -7.91 7.96 -29.38
N ALA A 335 -8.36 9.00 -28.68
CA ALA A 335 -7.58 9.62 -27.60
C ALA A 335 -7.58 8.81 -26.28
N GLY A 336 -8.32 7.70 -26.21
CA GLY A 336 -8.49 6.88 -25.01
C GLY A 336 -7.20 6.35 -24.39
N ALA A 337 -6.20 5.99 -25.21
CA ALA A 337 -4.91 5.48 -24.73
C ALA A 337 -3.95 6.54 -24.16
N SER A 338 -4.40 7.78 -23.95
CA SER A 338 -3.52 8.88 -23.50
C SER A 338 -2.86 8.58 -22.16
N ASP A 339 -3.59 7.98 -21.22
CA ASP A 339 -3.04 7.64 -19.91
C ASP A 339 -2.02 6.51 -19.99
N ASP A 340 -2.24 5.52 -20.86
CA ASP A 340 -1.31 4.40 -20.99
C ASP A 340 -0.04 4.80 -21.73
N ILE A 341 -0.14 5.66 -22.73
CA ILE A 341 1.03 6.29 -23.38
C ILE A 341 1.82 7.12 -22.36
N ARG A 342 1.14 7.88 -21.50
CA ARG A 342 1.78 8.67 -20.44
C ARG A 342 2.51 7.76 -19.45
N LYS A 343 1.89 6.67 -19.00
CA LYS A 343 2.50 5.67 -18.10
C LYS A 343 3.71 5.01 -18.76
N ALA A 344 3.55 4.50 -19.98
CA ALA A 344 4.61 3.87 -20.78
C ALA A 344 5.81 4.82 -20.95
N SER A 345 5.55 6.08 -21.28
CA SER A 345 6.58 7.10 -21.47
C SER A 345 7.30 7.45 -20.16
N ALA A 346 6.57 7.58 -19.06
CA ALA A 346 7.18 7.82 -17.74
C ALA A 346 8.05 6.63 -17.30
N TYR A 347 7.61 5.39 -17.57
CA TYR A 347 8.34 4.18 -17.25
C TYR A 347 9.63 4.07 -18.07
N ALA A 348 9.54 4.22 -19.39
CA ALA A 348 10.69 4.23 -20.29
C ALA A 348 11.69 5.33 -19.92
N ARG A 349 11.20 6.53 -19.58
CA ARG A 349 12.07 7.62 -19.13
C ARG A 349 12.80 7.26 -17.84
N ARG A 350 12.12 6.67 -16.85
CA ARG A 350 12.76 6.20 -15.60
C ARG A 350 13.80 5.11 -15.83
N MET A 351 13.55 4.17 -16.75
CA MET A 351 14.56 3.17 -17.14
C MET A 351 15.86 3.85 -17.56
N VAL A 352 15.76 4.91 -18.36
CA VAL A 352 16.92 5.63 -18.89
C VAL A 352 17.53 6.59 -17.88
N THR A 353 16.73 7.38 -17.15
CA THR A 353 17.22 8.49 -16.33
C THR A 353 17.42 8.18 -14.86
N ALA A 354 16.73 7.18 -14.29
CA ALA A 354 16.79 6.89 -12.87
C ALA A 354 17.39 5.51 -12.58
N TRP A 355 17.02 4.50 -13.35
CA TRP A 355 17.45 3.11 -13.11
C TRP A 355 18.72 2.73 -13.86
N GLY A 356 19.20 3.58 -14.78
CA GLY A 356 20.45 3.34 -15.50
C GLY A 356 20.40 2.09 -16.41
N MET A 357 19.21 1.77 -16.93
CA MET A 357 18.96 0.58 -17.75
C MET A 357 19.26 0.78 -19.24
N SER A 358 19.82 1.92 -19.66
CA SER A 358 20.28 2.14 -21.03
C SER A 358 21.74 1.72 -21.19
N GLU A 359 22.04 0.85 -22.16
CA GLU A 359 23.42 0.46 -22.47
C GLU A 359 24.23 1.64 -23.04
N ARG A 360 23.56 2.52 -23.79
CA ARG A 360 24.16 3.69 -24.44
C ARG A 360 24.55 4.78 -23.44
N LEU A 361 23.70 5.06 -22.46
CA LEU A 361 23.93 6.10 -21.45
C LEU A 361 24.60 5.55 -20.18
N GLY A 362 24.54 4.24 -19.97
CA GLY A 362 25.13 3.56 -18.83
C GLY A 362 24.37 3.78 -17.52
N PRO A 363 24.90 3.24 -16.40
CA PRO A 363 24.27 3.29 -15.08
C PRO A 363 24.49 4.66 -14.41
N ILE A 364 24.00 5.74 -15.02
CA ILE A 364 24.13 7.12 -14.54
C ILE A 364 22.74 7.66 -14.20
N TYR A 365 22.62 8.30 -13.03
CA TYR A 365 21.40 8.98 -12.59
C TYR A 365 21.31 10.39 -13.20
N PHE A 366 20.29 10.62 -14.02
CA PHE A 366 19.98 11.88 -14.69
C PHE A 366 18.68 12.54 -14.20
N SER A 367 17.85 11.86 -13.40
CA SER A 367 16.57 12.42 -12.94
C SER A 367 16.75 13.53 -11.90
N ASP A 368 15.75 14.41 -11.78
CA ASP A 368 15.66 15.44 -10.72
C ASP A 368 14.45 15.20 -9.80
N ASP A 369 13.80 14.03 -9.90
CA ASP A 369 12.56 13.68 -9.16
C ASP A 369 12.71 13.77 -7.63
N ASP A 370 13.94 13.66 -7.09
CA ASP A 370 14.22 13.73 -5.65
C ASP A 370 14.46 15.15 -5.11
N ALA A 371 14.36 16.19 -5.95
CA ALA A 371 14.52 17.57 -5.47
C ALA A 371 13.23 18.02 -4.73
N PRO A 372 13.33 18.54 -3.49
CA PRO A 372 12.16 19.00 -2.74
C PRO A 372 11.38 20.05 -3.54
N VAL A 373 10.09 19.78 -3.77
CA VAL A 373 9.13 20.73 -4.37
C VAL A 373 8.89 21.85 -3.36
N PHE A 374 9.81 22.81 -3.32
CA PHE A 374 9.65 24.02 -2.54
C PHE A 374 8.78 25.01 -3.33
N MET A 375 7.65 25.43 -2.74
CA MET A 375 6.78 26.45 -3.32
C MET A 375 7.60 27.71 -3.62
N GLY A 376 7.81 27.99 -4.91
CA GLY A 376 8.69 29.06 -5.40
C GLY A 376 9.77 28.61 -6.37
N ARG A 377 9.95 27.30 -6.58
CA ARG A 377 10.95 26.73 -7.50
C ARG A 377 10.38 26.12 -8.80
N ASP A 378 9.12 26.39 -9.11
CA ASP A 378 8.51 26.04 -10.41
C ASP A 378 9.11 26.83 -11.59
N LEU A 379 9.99 27.79 -11.32
CA LEU A 379 10.76 28.51 -12.34
C LEU A 379 12.14 27.85 -12.51
N GLN A 380 12.19 26.79 -13.32
CA GLN A 380 13.41 26.27 -13.97
C GLN A 380 14.43 25.57 -13.05
N THR A 381 14.14 24.34 -12.62
CA THR A 381 15.22 23.36 -12.45
C THR A 381 15.73 23.00 -13.85
N LEU A 382 16.80 23.68 -14.29
CA LEU A 382 17.51 23.30 -15.50
C LEU A 382 18.02 21.85 -15.33
N PRO A 383 17.86 20.98 -16.34
CA PRO A 383 18.38 19.62 -16.27
C PRO A 383 19.88 19.64 -15.97
N LYS A 384 20.34 18.75 -15.08
CA LYS A 384 21.77 18.64 -14.71
C LYS A 384 22.66 18.04 -15.82
N TYR A 385 22.15 17.92 -17.05
CA TYR A 385 22.82 17.28 -18.17
C TYR A 385 22.78 18.13 -19.43
N SER A 386 23.71 17.88 -20.36
CA SER A 386 23.85 18.66 -21.59
C SER A 386 22.66 18.43 -22.55
N GLN A 387 22.42 19.36 -23.47
CA GLN A 387 21.42 19.17 -24.53
C GLN A 387 21.69 17.93 -25.39
N LYS A 388 22.97 17.58 -25.61
CA LYS A 388 23.35 16.35 -26.32
C LYS A 388 22.89 15.11 -25.57
N THR A 389 23.00 15.12 -24.24
CA THR A 389 22.50 14.05 -23.37
C THR A 389 20.98 14.00 -23.39
N ALA A 390 20.30 15.16 -23.39
CA ALA A 390 18.84 15.23 -23.49
C ALA A 390 18.33 14.55 -24.76
N ILE A 391 18.92 14.87 -25.92
CA ILE A 391 18.59 14.23 -27.20
C ILE A 391 18.82 12.72 -27.12
N ALA A 392 19.93 12.30 -26.52
CA ALA A 392 20.23 10.88 -26.35
C ALA A 392 19.21 10.13 -25.47
N ILE A 393 18.72 10.78 -24.40
CA ILE A 393 17.66 10.23 -23.55
C ILE A 393 16.38 10.07 -24.37
N ASP A 394 15.98 11.11 -25.12
CA ASP A 394 14.73 11.09 -25.89
C ASP A 394 14.76 10.04 -27.02
N GLU A 395 15.90 9.88 -27.69
CA GLU A 395 16.12 8.80 -28.69
C GLU A 395 15.99 7.41 -28.06
N GLU A 396 16.59 7.19 -26.89
CA GLU A 396 16.53 5.91 -26.18
C GLU A 396 15.11 5.58 -25.73
N VAL A 397 14.41 6.56 -25.16
CA VAL A 397 13.00 6.43 -24.74
C VAL A 397 12.13 6.08 -25.96
N HIS A 398 12.35 6.75 -27.10
CA HIS A 398 11.64 6.43 -28.33
C HIS A 398 11.88 4.99 -28.79
N SER A 399 13.13 4.49 -28.73
CA SER A 399 13.46 3.10 -29.10
C SER A 399 12.72 2.10 -28.22
N ILE A 400 12.80 2.26 -26.89
CA ILE A 400 12.15 1.38 -25.92
C ILE A 400 10.64 1.31 -26.15
N ILE A 401 9.99 2.47 -26.33
CA ILE A 401 8.55 2.53 -26.57
C ILE A 401 8.19 1.87 -27.91
N SER A 402 8.97 2.11 -28.97
CA SER A 402 8.72 1.56 -30.30
C SER A 402 8.84 0.04 -30.32
N GLU A 403 9.89 -0.51 -29.69
CA GLU A 403 10.10 -1.95 -29.56
C GLU A 403 9.00 -2.62 -28.74
N ALA A 404 8.60 -2.01 -27.63
CA ALA A 404 7.51 -2.52 -26.80
C ALA A 404 6.15 -2.45 -27.52
N TYR A 405 5.90 -1.40 -28.30
CA TYR A 405 4.70 -1.27 -29.14
C TYR A 405 4.63 -2.37 -30.20
N GLU A 406 5.74 -2.60 -30.91
CA GLU A 406 5.80 -3.63 -31.94
C GLU A 406 5.63 -5.02 -31.34
N ARG A 407 6.25 -5.29 -30.18
CA ARG A 407 6.03 -6.55 -29.45
C ARG A 407 4.57 -6.76 -29.07
N ALA A 408 3.90 -5.73 -28.53
CA ALA A 408 2.48 -5.80 -28.20
C ALA A 408 1.63 -6.07 -29.45
N ARG A 409 1.96 -5.42 -30.57
CA ARG A 409 1.31 -5.62 -31.86
C ARG A 409 1.47 -7.06 -32.37
N THR A 410 2.67 -7.63 -32.38
CA THR A 410 2.93 -9.01 -32.80
C THR A 410 2.11 -10.01 -31.98
N ILE A 411 2.11 -9.85 -30.65
CA ILE A 411 1.31 -10.71 -29.75
C ILE A 411 -0.18 -10.66 -30.12
N LEU A 412 -0.71 -9.46 -30.43
CA LEU A 412 -2.11 -9.29 -30.78
C LEU A 412 -2.45 -9.80 -32.19
N GLU A 413 -1.52 -9.70 -33.14
CA GLU A 413 -1.68 -10.29 -34.48
C GLU A 413 -1.75 -11.82 -34.41
N GLU A 414 -0.86 -12.44 -33.62
CA GLU A 414 -0.86 -13.89 -33.34
C GLU A 414 -2.13 -14.36 -32.63
N ASN A 415 -2.76 -13.49 -31.84
CA ASN A 415 -3.98 -13.76 -31.06
C ASN A 415 -5.22 -13.02 -31.60
N SER A 416 -5.25 -12.74 -32.90
CA SER A 416 -6.31 -11.91 -33.52
C SER A 416 -7.71 -12.52 -33.41
N GLU A 417 -7.85 -13.84 -33.52
CA GLU A 417 -9.12 -14.54 -33.31
C GLU A 417 -9.60 -14.43 -31.86
N SER A 418 -8.69 -14.59 -30.90
CA SER A 418 -8.96 -14.41 -29.48
C SER A 418 -9.36 -12.97 -29.14
N LEU A 419 -8.76 -11.97 -29.79
CA LEU A 419 -9.11 -10.56 -29.61
C LEU A 419 -10.56 -10.27 -30.02
N VAL A 420 -11.00 -10.80 -31.16
CA VAL A 420 -12.38 -10.65 -31.63
C VAL A 420 -13.35 -11.36 -30.69
N THR A 421 -13.08 -12.62 -30.36
CA THR A 421 -13.93 -13.44 -29.48
C THR A 421 -14.06 -12.83 -28.09
N MET A 422 -12.95 -12.37 -27.51
CA MET A 422 -12.93 -11.74 -26.19
C MET A 422 -13.66 -10.39 -26.19
N SER A 423 -13.49 -9.59 -27.25
CA SER A 423 -14.20 -8.30 -27.38
C SER A 423 -15.71 -8.50 -27.45
N GLN A 424 -16.18 -9.51 -28.19
CA GLN A 424 -17.60 -9.85 -28.27
C GLN A 424 -18.14 -10.33 -26.91
N ALA A 425 -17.43 -11.25 -26.25
CA ALA A 425 -17.80 -11.74 -24.93
C ALA A 425 -17.86 -10.61 -23.89
N LEU A 426 -16.91 -9.68 -23.94
CA LEU A 426 -16.86 -8.53 -23.04
C LEU A 426 -17.99 -7.52 -23.32
N LEU A 427 -18.43 -7.37 -24.56
CA LEU A 427 -19.60 -6.55 -24.90
C LEU A 427 -20.90 -7.14 -24.37
N GLU A 428 -21.03 -8.47 -24.40
CA GLU A 428 -22.20 -9.20 -23.89
C GLU A 428 -22.25 -9.23 -22.35
N ARG A 429 -21.11 -9.47 -21.68
CA ARG A 429 -21.04 -9.68 -20.23
C ARG A 429 -20.65 -8.46 -19.42
N GLU A 430 -20.14 -7.43 -20.09
CA GLU A 430 -19.59 -6.19 -19.51
C GLU A 430 -18.33 -6.37 -18.64
N SER A 431 -18.08 -7.59 -18.16
CA SER A 431 -16.87 -7.98 -17.43
C SER A 431 -16.52 -9.45 -17.71
N LEU A 432 -15.22 -9.75 -17.68
CA LEU A 432 -14.66 -11.10 -17.80
C LEU A 432 -13.65 -11.33 -16.68
N ASP A 433 -13.68 -12.50 -16.06
CA ASP A 433 -12.69 -12.86 -15.04
C ASP A 433 -11.41 -13.43 -15.67
N GLY A 434 -10.33 -13.51 -14.89
CA GLY A 434 -9.06 -14.05 -15.36
C GLY A 434 -9.14 -15.49 -15.87
N ASP A 435 -10.05 -16.29 -15.33
CA ASP A 435 -10.34 -17.64 -15.80
C ASP A 435 -11.01 -17.63 -17.18
N ASP A 436 -11.95 -16.70 -17.42
CA ASP A 436 -12.61 -16.52 -18.72
C ASP A 436 -11.60 -16.11 -19.79
N VAL A 437 -10.69 -15.19 -19.45
CA VAL A 437 -9.62 -14.72 -20.34
C VAL A 437 -8.70 -15.89 -20.74
N ARG A 438 -8.28 -16.72 -19.77
CA ARG A 438 -7.46 -17.91 -20.04
C ARG A 438 -8.19 -18.92 -20.91
N LEU A 439 -9.49 -19.15 -20.65
CA LEU A 439 -10.29 -20.08 -21.41
C LEU A 439 -10.37 -19.66 -22.89
N ILE A 440 -10.67 -18.38 -23.15
CA ILE A 440 -10.73 -17.84 -24.52
C ILE A 440 -9.37 -17.96 -25.22
N LEU A 441 -8.27 -17.63 -24.54
CA LEU A 441 -6.92 -17.74 -25.11
C LEU A 441 -6.53 -19.19 -25.45
N SER A 442 -7.08 -20.17 -24.72
CA SER A 442 -6.90 -21.59 -25.02
C SER A 442 -7.85 -22.14 -26.11
N GLY A 443 -8.71 -21.29 -26.69
CA GLY A 443 -9.69 -21.68 -27.70
C GLY A 443 -10.99 -22.28 -27.15
N GLY A 444 -11.26 -22.12 -25.85
CA GLY A 444 -12.49 -22.57 -25.21
C GLY A 444 -13.64 -21.58 -25.38
N GLU A 445 -14.87 -22.09 -25.44
CA GLU A 445 -16.08 -21.27 -25.45
C GLU A 445 -16.58 -20.99 -24.02
N LEU A 446 -17.03 -19.76 -23.77
CA LEU A 446 -17.63 -19.41 -22.49
C LEU A 446 -19.07 -19.95 -22.39
N GLY A 447 -19.37 -20.68 -21.31
CA GLY A 447 -20.74 -21.16 -21.02
C GLY A 447 -21.74 -20.01 -20.83
N PRO A 448 -23.07 -20.25 -20.88
CA PRO A 448 -24.09 -19.19 -20.87
C PRO A 448 -24.00 -18.24 -19.65
N ILE A 449 -24.41 -16.98 -19.85
CA ILE A 449 -24.40 -15.93 -18.82
C ILE A 449 -25.23 -16.39 -17.62
N GLY A 450 -24.56 -16.77 -16.52
CA GLY A 450 -25.20 -17.17 -15.26
C GLY A 450 -24.87 -18.56 -14.71
N SER A 451 -24.02 -19.37 -15.36
CA SER A 451 -23.46 -20.55 -14.69
C SER A 451 -22.23 -20.13 -13.89
N ALA A 452 -22.41 -19.88 -12.58
CA ALA A 452 -21.30 -20.07 -11.65
C ALA A 452 -20.68 -21.44 -11.96
N PRO A 453 -19.34 -21.59 -11.99
CA PRO A 453 -18.77 -22.92 -12.06
C PRO A 453 -19.36 -23.69 -10.89
N GLU A 454 -20.13 -24.76 -11.18
CA GLU A 454 -20.44 -25.74 -10.15
C GLU A 454 -19.10 -26.08 -9.50
N PRO A 455 -18.99 -26.05 -8.17
CA PRO A 455 -17.76 -26.45 -7.52
C PRO A 455 -17.50 -27.87 -8.01
N GLN A 456 -16.52 -28.01 -8.92
CA GLN A 456 -15.89 -29.27 -9.15
C GLN A 456 -15.41 -29.66 -7.77
N ARG A 457 -16.10 -30.63 -7.17
CA ARG A 457 -15.57 -31.34 -6.01
C ARG A 457 -14.22 -31.82 -6.49
N ALA A 458 -13.17 -31.11 -6.09
CA ALA A 458 -11.83 -31.61 -6.19
C ALA A 458 -11.91 -32.98 -5.53
N SER A 459 -11.82 -34.03 -6.34
CA SER A 459 -11.41 -35.32 -5.84
C SER A 459 -10.05 -35.05 -5.25
N VAL A 460 -10.02 -34.85 -3.93
CA VAL A 460 -8.80 -34.84 -3.16
C VAL A 460 -8.23 -36.23 -3.35
N SER A 461 -7.35 -36.40 -4.33
CA SER A 461 -6.30 -37.39 -4.24
C SER A 461 -5.47 -36.92 -3.04
N LEU A 462 -5.69 -37.58 -1.91
CA LEU A 462 -4.78 -37.49 -0.78
C LEU A 462 -3.45 -38.04 -1.29
N ASP A 463 -2.50 -37.14 -1.55
CA ASP A 463 -1.11 -37.51 -1.65
C ASP A 463 -0.70 -38.08 -0.28
N GLU A 464 -0.23 -39.32 -0.27
CA GLU A 464 0.07 -40.15 0.91
C GLU A 464 1.36 -39.73 1.66
N ASP A 465 1.82 -38.48 1.57
CA ASP A 465 3.17 -38.11 2.05
C ASP A 465 3.22 -37.26 3.35
N ASP A 466 2.10 -37.03 4.04
CA ASP A 466 2.09 -36.29 5.33
C ASP A 466 1.59 -37.11 6.53
N ALA A 467 1.54 -38.45 6.42
CA ALA A 467 1.14 -39.35 7.51
C ALA A 467 2.29 -39.94 8.35
N GLU A 468 3.56 -39.61 8.07
CA GLU A 468 4.71 -40.20 8.80
C GLU A 468 5.31 -39.31 9.91
N ALA A 469 4.69 -38.19 10.29
CA ALA A 469 5.24 -37.29 11.32
C ALA A 469 4.55 -37.34 12.70
N GLU A 470 3.44 -38.06 12.88
CA GLU A 470 2.75 -38.14 14.18
C GLU A 470 2.67 -39.55 14.82
N GLU A 471 3.23 -40.60 14.19
CA GLU A 471 3.18 -41.97 14.73
C GLU A 471 4.50 -42.44 15.41
N SER A 472 5.39 -41.51 15.78
CA SER A 472 6.69 -41.83 16.43
C SER A 472 6.78 -41.47 17.93
N ARG A 473 5.66 -41.34 18.64
CA ARG A 473 5.65 -41.08 20.10
C ARG A 473 4.78 -42.00 20.95
N GLU A 474 4.26 -43.08 20.39
CA GLU A 474 3.55 -44.11 21.15
C GLU A 474 3.97 -45.51 20.69
N ASP A 475 5.23 -45.89 20.93
CA ASP A 475 5.62 -47.30 21.11
C ASP A 475 7.10 -47.40 21.50
N ASP A 476 7.42 -47.01 22.74
CA ASP A 476 8.63 -47.50 23.41
C ASP A 476 8.22 -48.54 24.47
N ALA A 477 8.15 -49.78 23.96
CA ALA A 477 8.64 -50.99 24.59
C ALA A 477 8.04 -51.43 25.93
N ALA A 478 6.89 -52.08 25.84
CA ALA A 478 6.56 -53.20 26.73
C ALA A 478 7.14 -54.52 26.18
N GLY A 479 8.12 -55.09 26.88
CA GLY A 479 8.33 -56.54 26.94
C GLY A 479 9.72 -57.07 26.56
N THR A 480 10.46 -57.59 27.55
CA THR A 480 10.79 -59.03 27.63
C THR A 480 11.50 -59.42 28.94
N VAL A 481 10.79 -60.21 29.75
CA VAL A 481 11.19 -61.45 30.48
C VAL A 481 12.50 -61.49 31.31
N GLY A 482 12.34 -61.70 32.63
CA GLY A 482 12.91 -62.88 33.30
C GLY A 482 13.88 -62.70 34.48
N GLY A 483 13.39 -62.94 35.71
CA GLY A 483 14.08 -63.69 36.79
C GLY A 483 15.01 -62.96 37.75
N ASP A 484 14.55 -62.64 38.96
CA ASP A 484 14.79 -63.42 40.19
C ASP A 484 14.40 -62.61 41.45
N ASP A 485 13.54 -63.21 42.27
CA ASP A 485 13.22 -62.86 43.67
C ASP A 485 14.33 -63.46 44.57
N PRO A 486 14.67 -62.96 45.79
CA PRO A 486 13.72 -62.88 46.89
C PRO A 486 13.77 -61.56 47.71
N SER A 487 12.58 -61.02 47.99
CA SER A 487 12.00 -60.71 49.32
C SER A 487 12.90 -60.77 50.60
N PRO A 488 12.49 -60.18 51.77
CA PRO A 488 11.42 -59.21 52.03
C PRO A 488 11.69 -58.15 53.16
N GLN A 489 10.68 -57.30 53.41
CA GLN A 489 10.16 -56.89 54.73
C GLN A 489 10.70 -55.62 55.44
N PRO A 490 9.92 -55.02 56.38
CA PRO A 490 9.38 -53.67 56.16
C PRO A 490 9.59 -52.71 57.35
N ASN A 491 9.39 -51.41 57.10
CA ASN A 491 8.57 -50.50 57.93
C ASN A 491 8.41 -49.15 57.22
#